data_AF-A0A6C9QBM2-F1
#
_entry.id   AF-A0A6C9QBM2-F1
#
_cell.length_a   1.000
_cell.length_b   1.000
_cell.length_c   1.000
_cell.angle_alpha   90.00
_cell.angle_beta   90.00
_cell.angle_gamma   90.00
#
_symmetry.space_group_name_H-M   'P 1'
#
loop_
_entity.id
_entity.type
_entity.pdbx_description
1 polymer ?
#
loop_
_entity_poly.entity_id
_entity_poly.type
_entity_poly.pdbx_seq_one_letter_code
_entity_poly.pdbx_strand_id
1 'polypeptide(L)'
;MSRLSPVNQARWARFRHNRRGYWSLWIFLVLFGLSLCSELIANDKPLLVRYDGSWYFPLLKNYSESDFGGPLASQADYQDPWLKQRLEHNGWVRWAPIRFGATSLNFSTDKPFPSPPSRQNWLGTDANGGDVLARILYGTRMSVLFRLMLTLCSRVVGVLGGALQGYHGGKDDL
;
A
#
# COMPACT_ATOMS: atom_id res chain seq x y z
N MET A 1 -14.33 27.47 -15.93
CA MET A 1 -14.75 26.99 -17.27
C MET A 1 -13.94 25.75 -17.60
N SER A 2 -14.56 24.57 -17.75
CA SER A 2 -13.84 23.30 -17.92
C SER A 2 -13.25 23.18 -19.32
N ARG A 3 -11.95 22.87 -19.44
CA ARG A 3 -11.21 22.68 -20.70
C ARG A 3 -11.61 21.42 -21.49
N LEU A 4 -12.80 20.87 -21.30
CA LEU A 4 -13.24 19.61 -21.91
C LEU A 4 -14.08 19.88 -23.16
N SER A 5 -13.96 19.02 -24.18
CA SER A 5 -14.83 19.07 -25.37
C SER A 5 -16.31 18.89 -24.98
N PRO A 6 -17.26 19.43 -25.76
CA PRO A 6 -18.69 19.36 -25.44
C PRO A 6 -19.20 17.93 -25.22
N VAL A 7 -18.68 16.97 -25.99
CA VAL A 7 -18.99 15.54 -25.86
C VAL A 7 -18.54 14.98 -24.51
N ASN A 8 -17.33 15.33 -24.06
CA ASN A 8 -16.79 14.87 -22.78
C ASN A 8 -17.51 15.53 -21.61
N GLN A 9 -17.96 16.78 -21.76
CA GLN A 9 -18.79 17.45 -20.76
C GLN A 9 -20.14 16.72 -20.60
N ALA A 10 -20.80 16.35 -21.70
CA ALA A 10 -22.05 15.60 -21.67
C ALA A 10 -21.89 14.21 -21.03
N ARG A 11 -20.80 13.49 -21.34
CA ARG A 11 -20.46 12.20 -20.71
C ARG A 11 -20.25 12.34 -19.21
N TRP A 12 -19.52 13.36 -18.78
CA TRP A 12 -19.28 13.64 -17.37
C TRP A 12 -20.57 14.02 -16.63
N ALA A 13 -21.45 14.81 -17.24
CA ALA A 13 -22.76 15.13 -16.68
C ALA A 13 -23.63 13.89 -16.49
N ARG A 14 -23.69 12.99 -17.50
CA ARG A 14 -24.40 11.71 -17.39
C ARG A 14 -23.83 10.81 -16.29
N PHE A 15 -22.50 10.74 -16.17
CA PHE A 15 -21.87 9.96 -15.10
C PHE A 15 -22.20 10.51 -13.70
N ARG A 16 -22.12 11.83 -13.50
CA ARG A 16 -22.48 12.47 -12.22
C ARG A 16 -23.95 12.30 -11.85
N HIS A 17 -24.84 12.14 -12.84
CA HIS A 17 -26.25 11.85 -12.59
C HIS A 17 -26.46 10.43 -12.01
N ASN A 18 -25.60 9.47 -12.35
CA ASN A 18 -25.58 8.15 -11.71
C ASN A 18 -24.92 8.24 -10.33
N ARG A 19 -25.73 8.55 -9.31
CA ARG A 19 -25.26 8.73 -7.92
C ARG A 19 -24.47 7.53 -7.40
N ARG A 20 -24.91 6.30 -7.67
CA ARG A 20 -24.21 5.09 -7.20
C ARG A 20 -22.82 4.98 -7.81
N GLY A 21 -22.70 5.16 -9.13
CA GLY A 21 -21.42 5.15 -9.82
C GLY A 21 -20.47 6.25 -9.35
N TYR A 22 -21.00 7.45 -9.10
CA TYR A 22 -20.22 8.58 -8.62
C TYR A 22 -19.67 8.36 -7.20
N TRP A 23 -20.50 7.86 -6.27
CA TRP A 23 -20.04 7.54 -4.92
C TRP A 23 -19.06 6.37 -4.89
N SER A 24 -19.30 5.32 -5.67
CA SER A 24 -18.36 4.20 -5.78
C SER A 24 -17.00 4.65 -6.30
N LEU A 25 -16.95 5.60 -7.24
CA LEU A 25 -15.70 6.18 -7.72
C LEU A 25 -14.94 6.88 -6.59
N TRP A 26 -15.62 7.70 -5.79
CA TRP A 26 -14.98 8.39 -4.67
C TRP A 26 -14.48 7.43 -3.59
N ILE A 27 -15.29 6.45 -3.20
CA ILE A 27 -14.87 5.41 -2.25
C ILE A 27 -13.65 4.67 -2.77
N PHE A 28 -13.68 4.26 -4.04
CA PHE A 28 -12.55 3.60 -4.69
C PHE A 28 -11.30 4.49 -4.71
N LEU A 29 -11.43 5.77 -5.09
CA LEU A 29 -10.30 6.70 -5.12
C LEU A 29 -9.70 6.93 -3.74
N VAL A 30 -10.52 7.03 -2.69
CA VAL A 30 -10.04 7.17 -1.31
C VAL A 30 -9.33 5.89 -0.87
N LEU A 31 -9.93 4.71 -1.06
CA LEU A 31 -9.30 3.43 -0.71
C LEU A 31 -8.00 3.19 -1.48
N PHE A 32 -7.97 3.54 -2.77
CA PHE A 32 -6.78 3.44 -3.59
C PHE A 32 -5.71 4.47 -3.19
N GLY A 33 -6.10 5.71 -2.86
CA GLY A 33 -5.18 6.72 -2.32
C GLY A 33 -4.54 6.27 -1.00
N LEU A 34 -5.35 5.72 -0.08
CA LEU A 34 -4.86 5.14 1.17
C LEU A 34 -3.95 3.93 0.90
N SER A 35 -4.29 3.07 -0.05
CA SER A 35 -3.46 1.92 -0.38
C SER A 35 -2.13 2.32 -1.00
N LEU A 36 -2.06 3.37 -1.83
CA LEU A 36 -0.79 3.91 -2.34
C LEU A 36 0.13 4.36 -1.19
N CYS A 37 -0.44 4.97 -0.17
CA CYS A 37 0.26 5.36 1.06
C CYS A 37 0.35 4.25 2.11
N SER A 38 0.23 2.96 1.72
CA SER A 38 0.21 1.84 2.68
C SER A 38 1.44 1.80 3.57
N GLU A 39 2.61 2.19 3.09
CA GLU A 39 3.86 2.22 3.87
C GLU A 39 3.88 3.29 4.96
N LEU A 40 3.01 4.30 4.89
CA LEU A 40 2.84 5.30 5.92
C LEU A 40 1.77 4.89 6.95
N ILE A 41 0.81 4.06 6.52
CA ILE A 41 -0.36 3.66 7.33
C ILE A 41 -0.08 2.34 8.07
N ALA A 42 0.56 1.38 7.40
CA ALA A 42 0.84 0.04 7.85
C ALA A 42 2.31 -0.29 7.65
N ASN A 43 3.11 -0.21 8.71
CA ASN A 43 4.54 -0.45 8.65
C ASN A 43 5.06 -1.09 9.93
N ASP A 44 5.92 -2.09 9.79
CA ASP A 44 6.65 -2.74 10.89
C ASP A 44 7.79 -1.87 11.41
N LYS A 45 8.26 -0.92 10.60
CA LYS A 45 9.27 0.08 10.98
C LYS A 45 8.61 1.40 11.37
N PRO A 46 9.18 2.13 12.34
CA PRO A 46 8.72 3.47 12.66
C PRO A 46 9.02 4.42 11.49
N LEU A 47 8.16 5.44 11.34
CA LEU A 47 8.27 6.45 10.30
C LEU A 47 9.47 7.37 10.55
N LEU A 48 9.71 7.70 11.82
CA LEU A 48 10.75 8.62 12.25
C LEU A 48 11.24 8.22 13.65
N VAL A 49 12.56 8.21 13.83
CA VAL A 49 13.21 7.94 15.11
C VAL A 49 14.22 9.06 15.38
N ARG A 50 14.21 9.59 16.60
CA ARG A 50 15.26 10.46 17.11
C ARG A 50 16.00 9.71 18.21
N TYR A 51 17.28 9.45 18.01
CA TYR A 51 18.12 8.72 18.95
C TYR A 51 19.47 9.44 19.08
N ASP A 52 19.91 9.68 20.31
CA ASP A 52 21.19 10.35 20.61
C ASP A 52 21.44 11.66 19.82
N GLY A 53 20.40 12.51 19.72
CA GLY A 53 20.46 13.78 19.00
C GLY A 53 20.37 13.69 17.47
N SER A 54 20.43 12.50 16.88
CA SER A 54 20.36 12.27 15.44
C SER A 54 18.98 11.80 14.98
N TRP A 55 18.59 12.18 13.75
CA TRP A 55 17.34 11.77 13.12
C TRP A 55 17.57 10.59 12.17
N TYR A 56 16.72 9.57 12.32
CA TYR A 56 16.73 8.35 11.54
C TYR A 56 15.37 8.20 10.85
N PHE A 57 15.39 7.81 9.58
CA PHE A 57 14.18 7.61 8.75
C PHE A 57 14.07 6.15 8.30
N PRO A 58 13.65 5.22 9.18
CA PRO A 58 13.67 3.77 8.90
C PRO A 58 12.78 3.34 7.73
N LEU A 59 11.81 4.18 7.37
CA LEU A 59 10.97 4.02 6.19
C LEU A 59 11.79 4.07 4.88
N LEU A 60 12.80 4.92 4.81
CA LEU A 60 13.57 5.20 3.59
C LEU A 60 14.90 4.44 3.57
N LYS A 61 15.47 4.16 4.75
CA LYS A 61 16.77 3.53 4.90
C LYS A 61 16.72 2.44 5.96
N ASN A 62 17.33 1.30 5.65
CA ASN A 62 17.54 0.24 6.63
C ASN A 62 18.72 0.62 7.53
N TYR A 63 18.51 0.54 8.84
CA TYR A 63 19.51 0.74 9.87
C TYR A 63 19.77 -0.57 10.59
N SER A 64 20.97 -0.73 11.15
CA SER A 64 21.32 -1.90 11.95
C SER A 64 21.03 -1.69 13.43
N GLU A 65 21.00 -2.76 14.22
CA GLU A 65 20.86 -2.64 15.67
C GLU A 65 22.03 -1.87 16.30
N SER A 66 23.23 -2.00 15.73
CA SER A 66 24.41 -1.25 16.15
C SER A 66 24.25 0.27 16.07
N ASP A 67 23.45 0.77 15.11
CA ASP A 67 23.15 2.21 15.00
C ASP A 67 22.37 2.74 16.21
N PHE A 68 21.68 1.86 16.94
CA PHE A 68 20.97 2.14 18.19
C PHE A 68 21.71 1.59 19.42
N GLY A 69 23.03 1.36 19.29
CA GLY A 69 23.91 0.86 20.34
C GLY A 69 23.78 -0.63 20.64
N GLY A 70 23.16 -1.40 19.74
CA GLY A 70 23.06 -2.86 19.85
C GLY A 70 24.36 -3.57 19.48
N PRO A 71 24.51 -4.85 19.87
CA PRO A 71 25.71 -5.61 19.59
C PRO A 71 25.77 -6.16 18.15
N LEU A 72 24.63 -6.18 17.44
CA LEU A 72 24.51 -6.81 16.12
C LEU A 72 24.58 -5.78 14.98
N ALA A 73 25.29 -6.13 13.91
CA ALA A 73 25.28 -5.39 12.64
C ALA A 73 24.13 -5.82 11.70
N SER A 74 23.22 -6.68 12.18
CA SER A 74 22.01 -7.08 11.45
C SER A 74 21.00 -5.93 11.36
N GLN A 75 20.09 -6.03 10.39
CA GLN A 75 18.99 -5.08 10.25
C GLN A 75 18.18 -5.00 11.56
N ALA A 76 17.94 -3.78 12.02
CA ALA A 76 17.21 -3.54 13.25
C ALA A 76 15.77 -4.07 13.17
N ASP A 77 15.42 -4.96 14.11
CA ASP A 77 14.04 -5.35 14.36
C ASP A 77 13.39 -4.39 15.37
N TYR A 78 12.64 -3.43 14.86
CA TYR A 78 11.93 -2.46 15.68
C TYR A 78 10.76 -3.07 16.47
N GLN A 79 10.36 -4.32 16.18
CA GLN A 79 9.34 -5.01 16.95
C GLN A 79 9.90 -5.69 18.21
N ASP A 80 11.21 -5.88 18.29
CA ASP A 80 11.89 -6.45 19.46
C ASP A 80 11.61 -5.61 20.72
N PRO A 81 11.10 -6.23 21.81
CA PRO A 81 10.94 -5.56 23.11
C PRO A 81 12.19 -4.81 23.57
N TRP A 82 13.39 -5.36 23.34
CA TRP A 82 14.64 -4.73 23.78
C TRP A 82 14.90 -3.40 23.06
N LEU A 83 14.77 -3.38 21.73
CA LEU A 83 14.97 -2.17 20.94
C LEU A 83 13.86 -1.14 21.21
N LYS A 84 12.60 -1.58 21.36
CA LYS A 84 11.48 -0.71 21.74
C LYS A 84 11.74 0.02 23.06
N GLN A 85 12.08 -0.73 24.11
CA GLN A 85 12.34 -0.15 25.42
C GLN A 85 13.49 0.87 25.36
N ARG A 86 14.56 0.54 24.63
CA ARG A 86 15.70 1.46 24.46
C ARG A 86 15.33 2.74 23.72
N LEU A 87 14.58 2.63 22.63
CA LEU A 87 14.13 3.78 21.84
C LEU A 87 13.14 4.66 22.63
N GLU A 88 12.33 4.07 23.51
CA GLU A 88 11.41 4.80 24.40
C GLU A 88 12.15 5.53 25.53
N HIS A 89 13.23 4.95 26.07
CA HIS A 89 14.02 5.59 27.14
C HIS A 89 14.97 6.68 26.63
N ASN A 90 15.66 6.45 25.51
CA ASN A 90 16.76 7.29 25.03
C ASN A 90 16.41 8.10 23.77
N GLY A 91 15.15 8.08 23.35
CA GLY A 91 14.76 8.62 22.07
C GLY A 91 13.29 9.02 21.96
N TRP A 92 12.91 9.35 20.74
CA TRP A 92 11.52 9.61 20.37
C TRP A 92 11.20 8.85 19.09
N VAL A 93 10.04 8.22 19.04
CA VAL A 93 9.63 7.38 17.92
C VAL A 93 8.23 7.75 17.46
N ARG A 94 8.06 7.90 16.15
CA ARG A 94 6.75 8.02 15.50
C ARG A 94 6.44 6.76 14.71
N TRP A 95 5.42 6.04 15.17
CA TRP A 95 4.93 4.83 14.54
C TRP A 95 3.86 5.11 13.48
N ALA A 96 3.73 4.18 12.53
CA ALA A 96 2.54 4.09 11.69
C ALA A 96 1.32 3.66 12.54
N PRO A 97 0.09 4.04 12.15
CA PRO A 97 -1.14 3.60 12.83
C PRO A 97 -1.25 2.08 13.00
N ILE A 98 -0.90 1.33 11.95
CA ILE A 98 -0.80 -0.12 11.96
C ILE A 98 0.69 -0.47 12.01
N ARG A 99 1.13 -1.17 13.06
CA ARG A 99 2.55 -1.48 13.31
C ARG A 99 3.03 -2.76 12.63
N PHE A 100 2.42 -3.10 11.50
CA PHE A 100 2.70 -4.30 10.73
C PHE A 100 2.84 -3.96 9.26
N GLY A 101 3.91 -4.47 8.64
CA GLY A 101 4.18 -4.38 7.22
C GLY A 101 3.56 -5.54 6.43
N ALA A 102 3.81 -5.56 5.12
CA ALA A 102 3.27 -6.59 4.22
C ALA A 102 3.75 -8.02 4.56
N THR A 103 5.00 -8.15 5.01
CA THR A 103 5.66 -9.42 5.30
C THR A 103 5.94 -9.66 6.78
N SER A 104 5.63 -8.69 7.65
CA SER A 104 5.85 -8.83 9.08
C SER A 104 4.90 -9.84 9.70
N LEU A 105 5.38 -10.54 10.73
CA LEU A 105 4.63 -11.53 11.49
C LEU A 105 4.55 -11.09 12.95
N ASN A 106 3.38 -11.24 13.56
CA ASN A 106 3.17 -10.94 14.97
C ASN A 106 3.43 -12.18 15.82
N PHE A 107 4.67 -12.38 16.28
CA PHE A 107 5.00 -13.49 17.18
C PHE A 107 4.72 -13.20 18.66
N SER A 108 4.40 -11.94 19.00
CA SER A 108 4.20 -11.47 20.38
C SER A 108 2.74 -11.58 20.82
N THR A 109 2.13 -12.76 20.65
CA THR A 109 0.72 -13.00 21.00
C THR A 109 0.55 -14.32 21.75
N ASP A 110 -0.21 -14.28 22.84
CA ASP A 110 -0.49 -15.45 23.70
C ASP A 110 -1.59 -16.38 23.12
N LYS A 111 -2.11 -16.06 21.93
CA LYS A 111 -3.19 -16.80 21.27
C LYS A 111 -2.65 -17.59 20.07
N PRO A 112 -3.21 -18.78 19.80
CA PRO A 112 -2.85 -19.52 18.59
C PRO A 112 -3.28 -18.76 17.33
N PHE A 113 -2.56 -18.97 16.24
CA PHE A 113 -2.94 -18.46 14.93
C PHE A 113 -3.90 -19.43 14.22
N PRO A 114 -4.88 -18.94 13.45
CA PRO A 114 -5.25 -17.52 13.26
C PRO A 114 -5.93 -16.92 14.51
N SER A 115 -5.60 -15.67 14.83
CA SER A 115 -6.14 -14.98 16.00
C SER A 115 -7.31 -14.05 15.63
N PRO A 116 -8.33 -13.91 16.50
CA PRO A 116 -9.47 -13.04 16.23
C PRO A 116 -9.08 -11.55 16.27
N PRO A 117 -9.93 -10.65 15.74
CA PRO A 117 -9.73 -9.20 15.80
C PRO A 117 -9.35 -8.68 17.19
N SER A 118 -8.33 -7.83 17.24
CA SER A 118 -7.78 -7.25 18.47
C SER A 118 -7.40 -5.77 18.27
N ARG A 119 -7.08 -5.07 19.36
CA ARG A 119 -6.62 -3.67 19.27
C ARG A 119 -5.29 -3.52 18.54
N GLN A 120 -4.46 -4.57 18.57
CA GLN A 120 -3.19 -4.61 17.85
C GLN A 120 -3.41 -5.01 16.39
N ASN A 121 -4.24 -6.03 16.14
CA ASN A 121 -4.58 -6.53 14.81
C ASN A 121 -6.07 -6.32 14.54
N TRP A 122 -6.45 -5.21 13.90
CA TRP A 122 -7.85 -4.78 13.82
C TRP A 122 -8.78 -5.77 13.09
N LEU A 123 -8.23 -6.56 12.17
CA LEU A 123 -8.95 -7.63 11.47
C LEU A 123 -8.49 -9.04 11.87
N GLY A 124 -7.64 -9.15 12.90
CA GLY A 124 -7.03 -10.40 13.33
C GLY A 124 -5.78 -10.76 12.52
N THR A 125 -5.29 -11.98 12.74
CA THR A 125 -4.12 -12.51 12.04
C THR A 125 -4.48 -13.70 11.17
N ASP A 126 -3.68 -13.92 10.13
CA ASP A 126 -3.76 -15.17 9.35
C ASP A 126 -3.12 -16.36 10.07
N ALA A 127 -3.12 -17.52 9.41
CA ALA A 127 -2.56 -18.76 9.93
C ALA A 127 -1.05 -18.70 10.25
N ASN A 128 -0.32 -17.76 9.66
CA ASN A 128 1.11 -17.58 9.85
C ASN A 128 1.42 -16.46 10.86
N GLY A 129 0.40 -15.80 11.43
CA GLY A 129 0.57 -14.68 12.37
C GLY A 129 0.73 -13.32 11.68
N GLY A 130 0.50 -13.20 10.38
CA GLY A 130 0.52 -11.91 9.67
C GLY A 130 -0.75 -11.10 9.93
N ASP A 131 -0.62 -9.77 10.01
CA ASP A 131 -1.79 -8.87 10.16
C ASP A 131 -2.64 -8.83 8.88
N VAL A 132 -3.93 -9.15 9.01
CA VAL A 132 -4.85 -9.25 7.88
C VAL A 132 -5.12 -7.87 7.25
N LEU A 133 -5.26 -6.81 8.07
CA LEU A 133 -5.58 -5.48 7.57
C LEU A 133 -4.43 -4.88 6.76
N ALA A 134 -3.20 -5.00 7.25
CA ALA A 134 -1.99 -4.60 6.54
C ALA A 134 -1.91 -5.34 5.20
N ARG A 135 -2.05 -6.68 5.20
CA ARG A 135 -1.99 -7.49 3.98
C ARG A 135 -3.05 -7.10 2.96
N ILE A 136 -4.28 -6.82 3.40
CA ILE A 136 -5.35 -6.33 2.51
C ILE A 136 -4.97 -4.96 1.91
N LEU A 137 -4.43 -4.04 2.71
CA LEU A 137 -4.04 -2.71 2.23
C LEU A 137 -2.94 -2.78 1.16
N TYR A 138 -1.87 -3.54 1.44
CA TYR A 138 -0.78 -3.77 0.49
C TYR A 138 -1.21 -4.56 -0.74
N GLY A 139 -2.06 -5.58 -0.57
CA GLY A 139 -2.62 -6.37 -1.66
C GLY A 139 -3.49 -5.52 -2.58
N THR A 140 -4.34 -4.66 -2.01
CA THR A 140 -5.18 -3.72 -2.77
C THR A 140 -4.34 -2.79 -3.63
N ARG A 141 -3.24 -2.24 -3.07
CA ARG A 141 -2.29 -1.41 -3.82
C ARG A 141 -1.76 -2.15 -5.05
N MET A 142 -1.22 -3.36 -4.86
CA MET A 142 -0.61 -4.13 -5.94
C MET A 142 -1.63 -4.59 -6.98
N SER A 143 -2.80 -5.08 -6.57
CA SER A 143 -3.84 -5.55 -7.50
C SER A 143 -4.38 -4.43 -8.38
N VAL A 144 -4.63 -3.24 -7.83
CA VAL A 144 -5.15 -2.11 -8.60
C VAL A 144 -4.08 -1.58 -9.57
N LEU A 145 -2.84 -1.39 -9.12
CA LEU A 145 -1.74 -0.95 -9.98
C LEU A 145 -1.50 -1.93 -11.15
N PHE A 146 -1.48 -3.23 -10.85
CA PHE A 146 -1.33 -4.26 -11.87
C PHE A 146 -2.47 -4.22 -12.89
N ARG A 147 -3.73 -4.12 -12.45
CA ARG A 147 -4.88 -4.04 -13.35
C ARG A 147 -4.86 -2.78 -14.23
N LEU A 148 -4.45 -1.64 -13.67
CA LEU A 148 -4.30 -0.39 -14.42
C LEU A 148 -3.22 -0.52 -15.50
N MET A 149 -2.05 -1.06 -15.16
CA MET A 149 -0.99 -1.32 -16.13
C MET A 149 -1.44 -2.29 -17.22
N LEU A 150 -2.08 -3.41 -16.86
CA LEU A 150 -2.57 -4.40 -17.81
C LEU A 150 -3.57 -3.79 -18.80
N THR A 151 -4.49 -2.97 -18.30
CA THR A 151 -5.50 -2.31 -19.14
C THR A 151 -4.86 -1.30 -20.10
N LEU A 152 -3.84 -0.56 -19.64
CA LEU A 152 -3.11 0.38 -20.49
C LEU A 152 -2.35 -0.36 -21.61
N CYS A 153 -1.58 -1.40 -21.25
CA CYS A 153 -0.83 -2.21 -22.20
C CYS A 153 -1.75 -2.92 -23.20
N SER A 154 -2.83 -3.55 -22.72
CA SER A 154 -3.82 -4.22 -23.56
C SER A 154 -4.47 -3.25 -24.54
N ARG A 155 -4.79 -2.03 -24.10
CA ARG A 155 -5.35 -0.99 -24.97
C ARG A 155 -4.35 -0.57 -26.04
N VAL A 156 -3.07 -0.40 -25.71
CA VAL A 156 -2.03 -0.06 -26.70
C VAL A 156 -1.92 -1.17 -27.75
N VAL A 157 -1.78 -2.42 -27.33
CA VAL A 157 -1.69 -3.57 -28.25
C VAL A 157 -2.94 -3.68 -29.12
N GLY A 158 -4.13 -3.56 -28.52
CA GLY A 158 -5.40 -3.64 -29.26
C GLY A 158 -5.57 -2.52 -30.29
N VAL A 159 -5.17 -1.30 -29.96
CA VAL A 159 -5.19 -0.17 -30.90
C VAL A 159 -4.20 -0.38 -32.04
N LEU A 160 -2.98 -0.85 -31.75
CA LEU A 160 -1.98 -1.14 -32.78
C LEU A 160 -2.43 -2.28 -33.71
N GLY A 161 -2.92 -3.38 -33.14
CA GLY A 161 -3.45 -4.51 -33.91
C GLY A 161 -4.64 -4.09 -34.78
N GLY A 162 -5.59 -3.34 -34.21
CA GLY A 162 -6.74 -2.82 -34.96
C GLY A 162 -6.35 -1.83 -36.05
N ALA A 163 -5.34 -0.98 -35.82
CA ALA A 163 -4.84 -0.06 -36.84
C ALA A 163 -4.16 -0.80 -38.00
N LEU A 164 -3.37 -1.83 -37.72
CA LEU A 164 -2.72 -2.66 -38.73
C LEU A 164 -3.73 -3.46 -39.57
N GLN A 165 -4.76 -4.02 -38.92
CA GLN A 165 -5.86 -4.70 -39.61
C GLN A 165 -6.69 -3.73 -40.45
N GLY A 166 -7.00 -2.53 -39.93
CA GLY A 166 -7.70 -1.49 -40.67
C GLY A 166 -6.91 -0.96 -41.88
N TYR A 167 -5.58 -0.89 -41.79
CA TYR A 167 -4.72 -0.49 -42.91
C TYR A 167 -4.68 -1.53 -44.04
N HIS A 168 -4.73 -2.83 -43.69
CA HIS A 168 -4.75 -3.93 -44.67
C HIS A 168 -6.15 -4.40 -45.05
N GLY A 169 -7.21 -3.81 -44.48
CA GLY A 169 -8.62 -4.23 -44.50
C GLY A 169 -9.35 -4.16 -45.85
N GLY A 170 -8.64 -4.42 -46.95
CA GLY A 170 -9.23 -4.67 -48.27
C GLY A 170 -8.33 -5.49 -49.21
N LYS A 171 -7.22 -6.10 -48.74
CA LYS A 171 -6.32 -6.90 -49.58
C LYS A 171 -6.46 -8.41 -49.40
N ASP A 172 -6.85 -8.85 -48.21
CA ASP A 172 -7.11 -10.25 -47.88
C ASP A 172 -8.62 -10.45 -47.65
N ASP A 173 -9.40 -10.29 -48.72
CA ASP A 173 -10.80 -10.71 -48.78
C ASP A 173 -10.80 -12.14 -49.38
N LEU A 174 -11.04 -13.15 -48.53
CA LEU A 174 -11.31 -14.55 -48.92
C LEU A 174 -12.68 -14.94 -48.39
#